data_AF-A0A226D8C2-F1
#
_entry.id   AF-A0A226D8C2-F1
#
_cell.length_a   1.000
_cell.length_b   1.000
_cell.length_c   1.000
_cell.angle_alpha   90.00
_cell.angle_beta   90.00
_cell.angle_gamma   90.00
#
_symmetry.space_group_name_H-M   'P 1'
#
loop_
_entity.id
_entity.type
_entity.pdbx_description
1 polymer ?
#
loop_
_entity_poly.entity_id
_entity_poly.type
_entity_poly.pdbx_seq_one_letter_code
_entity_poly.pdbx_strand_id
1 'polypeptide(L)'
;MSAPDVIPKVPVSKEDVTLAWLRAVFFPAYQVKSFQWNGEASNGHGQMSTLERISLELESGEMLNIILKTLPPEGSVFRNITVRHGFAQRELQMYTELFPVWDEFLEVRNVPSSFRYRRPKCYYAASNNISKAIPSNPESYQQILILEDLIATGFEMWPEGFGKSLNWDEAKPCIRLMALFHAVSLAYEKVNLDDAKSYYGMVPLLDHQSINPKDMMEMFFNSGFDTIQKLMREYADKAVDEQVGSQIPSGLPLHAMPTGLMEHLEILRDNAYENLQFLTPNADQMGVVAHNDLHVNNFMFLSDKHENLKNGEHPVVFFDFQACMCSMPTKDLSFFLIQNCEESMLTAGLEETLQYYHRELQAAMGAMGMALEEYTLGRVRAEYHSMAYLSMLHIIAGGGVIFNETAPDDSKRRFYNRLVKMYTNDQLNFVVFPKTGDSQN
;
A
#
# COMPACT_ATOMS: atom_id res chain seq x y z
N MET A 1 28.93 30.51 -0.23
CA MET A 1 29.73 29.28 0.03
C MET A 1 29.59 28.41 -1.21
N SER A 2 30.68 27.89 -1.75
CA SER A 2 30.66 26.94 -2.87
C SER A 2 29.91 25.66 -2.48
N ALA A 3 29.23 25.04 -3.44
CA ALA A 3 28.55 23.77 -3.24
C ALA A 3 29.55 22.71 -2.71
N PRO A 4 29.18 21.87 -1.73
CA PRO A 4 29.92 20.65 -1.50
C PRO A 4 29.68 19.72 -2.70
N ASP A 5 30.71 19.45 -3.50
CA ASP A 5 30.71 18.52 -4.65
C ASP A 5 30.50 17.04 -4.25
N VAL A 6 30.02 16.77 -3.04
CA VAL A 6 29.93 15.43 -2.46
C VAL A 6 28.48 15.17 -2.06
N ILE A 7 27.85 14.21 -2.75
CA ILE A 7 26.55 13.65 -2.35
C ILE A 7 26.67 13.21 -0.88
N PRO A 8 25.82 13.71 0.03
CA PRO A 8 25.91 13.35 1.43
C PRO A 8 25.80 11.83 1.61
N LYS A 9 26.77 11.23 2.30
CA LYS A 9 26.70 9.81 2.65
C LYS A 9 25.43 9.54 3.45
N VAL A 10 24.78 8.41 3.19
CA VAL A 10 23.63 7.95 3.98
C VAL A 10 24.05 7.79 5.45
N PRO A 11 23.36 8.46 6.40
CA PRO A 11 23.56 8.29 7.84
C PRO A 11 23.42 6.82 8.26
N VAL A 12 24.25 6.36 9.18
CA VAL A 12 24.17 5.00 9.73
C VAL A 12 23.42 5.01 11.07
N SER A 13 23.46 6.13 11.78
CA SER A 13 22.70 6.35 13.01
C SER A 13 22.07 7.74 13.07
N LYS A 14 21.24 7.97 14.10
CA LYS A 14 20.59 9.27 14.33
C LYS A 14 21.61 10.39 14.57
N GLU A 15 22.74 10.07 15.18
CA GLU A 15 23.84 10.99 15.50
C GLU A 15 24.55 11.51 14.23
N ASP A 16 24.53 10.75 13.14
CA ASP A 16 25.12 11.14 11.86
C ASP A 16 24.27 12.23 11.15
N VAL A 17 23.00 12.39 11.53
CA VAL A 17 22.11 13.45 11.03
C VAL A 17 22.45 14.75 11.74
N THR A 18 23.50 15.42 11.25
CA THR A 18 23.98 16.71 11.78
C THR A 18 23.41 17.89 10.99
N LEU A 19 23.51 19.10 11.55
CA LEU A 19 23.16 20.33 10.83
C LEU A 19 23.97 20.50 9.53
N ALA A 20 25.26 20.11 9.55
CA ALA A 20 26.10 20.15 8.36
C ALA A 20 25.60 19.18 7.27
N TRP A 21 25.19 17.99 7.68
CA TRP A 21 24.59 17.00 6.76
C TRP A 21 23.27 17.49 6.18
N LEU A 22 22.35 18.00 7.00
CA LEU A 22 21.07 18.57 6.55
C LEU A 22 21.29 19.75 5.59
N ARG A 23 22.24 20.64 5.89
CA ARG A 23 22.61 21.74 4.98
C ARG A 23 23.09 21.22 3.62
N ALA A 24 23.88 20.15 3.59
CA ALA A 24 24.35 19.56 2.34
C ALA A 24 23.21 18.88 1.55
N VAL A 25 22.30 18.20 2.24
CA VAL A 25 21.12 17.54 1.64
C VAL A 25 20.16 18.54 1.00
N PHE A 26 19.88 19.63 1.69
CA PHE A 26 18.87 20.60 1.27
C PHE A 26 19.42 21.69 0.33
N PHE A 27 20.74 21.75 0.12
CA PHE A 27 21.36 22.69 -0.80
C PHE A 27 21.13 22.29 -2.27
N PRO A 28 20.93 23.25 -3.20
CA PRO A 28 20.80 24.69 -2.98
C PRO A 28 19.36 25.15 -2.69
N ALA A 29 18.39 24.23 -2.71
CA ALA A 29 16.96 24.56 -2.68
C ALA A 29 16.52 25.24 -1.37
N TYR A 30 17.10 24.85 -0.23
CA TYR A 30 16.77 25.41 1.08
C TYR A 30 18.03 25.70 1.89
N GLN A 31 18.06 26.87 2.53
CA GLN A 31 19.14 27.28 3.43
C GLN A 31 18.75 26.96 4.87
N VAL A 32 19.20 25.81 5.39
CA VAL A 32 18.87 25.35 6.75
C VAL A 32 19.72 26.07 7.79
N LYS A 33 19.07 26.79 8.72
CA LYS A 33 19.69 27.54 9.82
C LYS A 33 19.89 26.66 11.05
N SER A 34 18.83 25.96 11.47
CA SER A 34 18.82 25.08 12.65
C SER A 34 17.83 23.92 12.45
N PHE A 35 17.90 22.89 13.30
CA PHE A 35 16.92 21.80 13.28
C PHE A 35 16.63 21.26 14.68
N GLN A 36 15.44 20.66 14.83
CA GLN A 36 14.99 20.03 16.06
C GLN A 36 14.29 18.70 15.77
N TRP A 37 14.60 17.68 16.57
CA TRP A 37 13.84 16.41 16.59
C TRP A 37 12.54 16.58 17.36
N ASN A 38 11.45 16.09 16.77
CA ASN A 38 10.11 16.10 17.38
C ASN A 38 9.62 14.70 17.76
N GLY A 39 10.48 13.69 17.64
CA GLY A 39 10.20 12.31 18.02
C GLY A 39 9.65 11.45 16.89
N GLU A 40 9.24 10.23 17.25
CA GLU A 40 8.72 9.23 16.33
C GLU A 40 7.42 9.70 15.66
N ALA A 41 7.35 9.61 14.34
CA ALA A 41 6.22 10.09 13.58
C ALA A 41 5.08 9.08 13.50
N SER A 42 5.38 7.80 13.69
CA SER A 42 4.44 6.71 13.43
C SER A 42 3.63 6.28 14.65
N ASN A 43 3.93 6.80 15.84
CA ASN A 43 3.30 6.39 17.11
C ASN A 43 3.26 4.86 17.30
N GLY A 44 4.28 4.13 16.83
CA GLY A 44 4.35 2.67 16.88
C GLY A 44 3.65 1.92 15.73
N HIS A 45 3.13 2.63 14.72
CA HIS A 45 2.66 2.05 13.46
C HIS A 45 3.81 1.95 12.43
N GLY A 46 3.72 1.05 11.44
CA GLY A 46 4.77 0.89 10.40
C GLY A 46 5.97 0.06 10.87
N GLN A 47 5.91 -1.26 10.67
CA GLN A 47 6.92 -2.20 11.15
C GLN A 47 8.16 -2.30 10.25
N MET A 48 8.05 -1.83 9.00
CA MET A 48 9.08 -1.98 7.96
C MET A 48 9.98 -0.74 7.79
N SER A 49 9.84 0.27 8.66
CA SER A 49 10.71 1.45 8.67
C SER A 49 10.70 2.15 10.04
N THR A 50 11.72 2.95 10.31
CA THR A 50 11.71 3.93 11.40
C THR A 50 11.35 5.31 10.84
N LEU A 51 10.37 5.99 11.44
CA LEU A 51 9.91 7.31 11.02
C LEU A 51 10.16 8.33 12.12
N GLU A 52 10.96 9.36 11.85
CA GLU A 52 11.30 10.41 12.80
C GLU A 52 10.92 11.79 12.24
N ARG A 53 10.29 12.62 13.07
CA ARG A 53 9.88 13.96 12.68
C ARG A 53 10.97 14.98 13.02
N ILE A 54 11.30 15.83 12.06
CA ILE A 54 12.27 16.92 12.22
C ILE A 54 11.64 18.24 11.75
N SER A 55 11.82 19.29 12.53
CA SER A 55 11.55 20.67 12.09
C SER A 55 12.86 21.35 11.73
N LEU A 56 12.90 21.97 10.55
CA LEU A 56 14.01 22.77 10.05
C LEU A 56 13.61 24.25 10.10
N GLU A 57 14.40 25.08 10.78
CA GLU A 57 14.32 26.53 10.66
C GLU A 57 15.18 26.94 9.46
N LEU A 58 14.58 27.63 8.48
CA LEU A 58 15.29 28.16 7.32
C LEU A 58 15.85 29.55 7.63
N GLU A 59 16.88 29.98 6.90
CA GLU A 59 17.42 31.34 7.00
C GLU A 59 16.38 32.43 6.64
N SER A 60 15.33 32.06 5.89
CA SER A 60 14.17 32.91 5.61
C SER A 60 13.27 33.15 6.83
N GLY A 61 13.43 32.38 7.90
CA GLY A 61 12.53 32.33 9.06
C GLY A 61 11.33 31.39 8.91
N GLU A 62 11.18 30.73 7.75
CA GLU A 62 10.16 29.70 7.53
C GLU A 62 10.54 28.39 8.23
N MET A 63 9.53 27.68 8.73
CA MET A 63 9.68 26.35 9.30
C MET A 63 9.29 25.28 8.27
N LEU A 64 10.23 24.39 7.95
CA LEU A 64 10.00 23.24 7.09
C LEU A 64 9.94 21.96 7.94
N ASN A 65 8.81 21.26 7.92
CA ASN A 65 8.62 20.01 8.66
C ASN A 65 8.77 18.80 7.74
N ILE A 66 9.61 17.86 8.17
CA ILE A 66 9.98 16.68 7.39
C ILE A 66 9.86 15.40 8.20
N ILE A 67 9.65 14.29 7.50
CA ILE A 67 9.74 12.92 8.00
C ILE A 67 11.03 12.30 7.46
N LEU A 68 11.89 11.86 8.37
CA LEU A 68 13.05 11.05 8.07
C LEU A 68 12.65 9.58 8.20
N LYS A 69 12.64 8.86 7.07
CA LYS A 69 12.32 7.42 6.99
C LYS A 69 13.59 6.63 6.73
N THR A 70 13.92 5.73 7.65
CA THR A 70 15.07 4.82 7.56
C THR A 70 14.64 3.36 7.70
N LEU A 71 15.54 2.45 7.40
CA LEU A 71 15.33 1.02 7.63
C LEU A 71 15.06 0.71 9.11
N PRO A 72 14.37 -0.41 9.42
CA PRO A 72 14.23 -0.88 10.79
C PRO A 72 15.59 -1.12 11.46
N PRO A 73 15.63 -1.17 12.81
CA PRO A 73 16.85 -1.40 13.56
C PRO A 73 17.61 -2.65 13.13
N GLU A 74 18.95 -2.58 13.23
CA GLU A 74 19.84 -3.71 12.94
C GLU A 74 19.46 -4.95 13.76
N GLY A 75 19.52 -6.12 13.12
CA GLY A 75 19.15 -7.40 13.74
C GLY A 75 17.65 -7.66 13.90
N SER A 76 16.77 -6.71 13.55
CA SER A 76 15.32 -6.95 13.57
C SER A 76 14.87 -7.84 12.41
N VAL A 77 13.86 -8.69 12.67
CA VAL A 77 13.19 -9.51 11.64
C VAL A 77 12.67 -8.64 10.50
N PHE A 78 12.09 -7.48 10.82
CA PHE A 78 11.55 -6.57 9.82
C PHE A 78 12.61 -5.94 8.92
N ARG A 79 13.82 -5.65 9.43
CA ARG A 79 14.93 -5.19 8.57
C ARG A 79 15.28 -6.24 7.53
N ASN A 80 15.36 -7.50 7.95
CA ASN A 80 15.65 -8.61 7.05
C ASN A 80 14.57 -8.74 5.96
N ILE A 81 13.29 -8.72 6.33
CA ILE A 81 12.16 -8.78 5.39
C ILE A 81 12.20 -7.59 4.42
N THR A 82 12.32 -6.38 4.97
CA THR A 82 12.28 -5.12 4.22
C THR A 82 13.36 -5.07 3.15
N VAL A 83 14.58 -5.52 3.47
CA VAL A 83 15.70 -5.48 2.54
C VAL A 83 15.67 -6.67 1.57
N ARG A 84 15.50 -7.91 2.08
CA ARG A 84 15.58 -9.12 1.23
C ARG A 84 14.44 -9.26 0.25
N HIS A 85 13.25 -8.77 0.59
CA HIS A 85 12.10 -8.79 -0.33
C HIS A 85 11.95 -7.48 -1.11
N GLY A 86 12.94 -6.59 -1.01
CA GLY A 86 13.05 -5.39 -1.83
C GLY A 86 12.13 -4.23 -1.44
N PHE A 87 11.36 -4.31 -0.35
CA PHE A 87 10.39 -3.26 0.07
C PHE A 87 11.03 -1.87 0.13
N ALA A 88 12.16 -1.74 0.82
CA ALA A 88 12.89 -0.47 0.90
C ALA A 88 13.33 0.01 -0.49
N GLN A 89 13.86 -0.90 -1.30
CA GLN A 89 14.32 -0.57 -2.64
C GLN A 89 13.17 -0.10 -3.55
N ARG A 90 11.98 -0.72 -3.48
CA ARG A 90 10.83 -0.28 -4.31
C ARG A 90 10.47 1.16 -3.98
N GLU A 91 10.33 1.50 -2.70
CA GLU A 91 9.97 2.86 -2.30
C GLU A 91 11.01 3.88 -2.74
N LEU A 92 12.30 3.53 -2.63
CA LEU A 92 13.38 4.37 -3.14
C LEU A 92 13.22 4.62 -4.64
N GLN A 93 13.05 3.56 -5.44
CA GLN A 93 12.86 3.65 -6.90
C GLN A 93 11.62 4.44 -7.29
N MET A 94 10.52 4.31 -6.55
CA MET A 94 9.33 5.12 -6.75
C MET A 94 9.69 6.61 -6.70
N TYR A 95 10.39 7.06 -5.65
CA TYR A 95 10.74 8.48 -5.48
C TYR A 95 11.90 8.97 -6.35
N THR A 96 12.90 8.14 -6.64
CA THR A 96 14.09 8.58 -7.38
C THR A 96 13.99 8.39 -8.89
N GLU A 97 13.10 7.52 -9.36
CA GLU A 97 13.03 7.14 -10.77
C GLU A 97 11.63 7.30 -11.34
N LEU A 98 10.64 6.57 -10.81
CA LEU A 98 9.32 6.48 -11.46
C LEU A 98 8.51 7.77 -11.34
N PHE A 99 8.41 8.31 -10.14
CA PHE A 99 7.65 9.52 -9.88
C PHE A 99 8.17 10.75 -10.65
N PRO A 100 9.50 10.99 -10.73
CA PRO A 100 10.03 12.04 -11.60
C PRO A 100 9.62 11.92 -13.07
N VAL A 101 9.71 10.72 -13.67
CA VAL A 101 9.34 10.55 -15.09
C VAL A 101 7.83 10.67 -15.31
N TRP A 102 7.01 10.29 -14.33
CA TRP A 102 5.58 10.54 -14.37
C TRP A 102 5.24 12.03 -14.28
N ASP A 103 5.91 12.78 -13.39
CA ASP A 103 5.69 14.22 -13.29
C ASP A 103 6.06 14.93 -14.60
N GLU A 104 7.20 14.59 -15.19
CA GLU A 104 7.62 15.12 -16.50
C GLU A 104 6.60 14.77 -17.59
N PHE A 105 6.14 13.51 -17.63
CA PHE A 105 5.13 13.05 -18.56
C PHE A 105 3.82 13.85 -18.46
N LEU A 106 3.35 14.10 -17.24
CA LEU A 106 2.14 14.89 -16.98
C LEU A 106 2.33 16.38 -17.31
N GLU A 107 3.52 16.93 -17.05
CA GLU A 107 3.90 18.32 -17.34
C GLU A 107 3.91 18.58 -18.85
N VAL A 108 4.64 17.76 -19.63
CA VAL A 108 4.75 17.88 -21.09
C VAL A 108 3.38 17.80 -21.78
N ARG A 109 2.45 17.04 -21.21
CA ARG A 109 1.07 16.90 -21.70
C ARG A 109 0.12 17.98 -21.23
N ASN A 110 0.58 18.94 -20.42
CA ASN A 110 -0.23 20.01 -19.83
C ASN A 110 -1.46 19.46 -19.08
N VAL A 111 -1.29 18.33 -18.38
CA VAL A 111 -2.38 17.72 -17.60
C VAL A 111 -2.81 18.68 -16.50
N PRO A 112 -4.12 18.96 -16.31
CA PRO A 112 -4.58 19.83 -15.23
C PRO A 112 -4.18 19.29 -13.85
N SER A 113 -3.86 20.16 -12.89
CA SER A 113 -3.44 19.77 -11.53
C SER A 113 -4.44 18.84 -10.83
N SER A 114 -5.74 19.01 -11.07
CA SER A 114 -6.82 18.14 -10.55
C SER A 114 -6.81 16.69 -11.06
N PHE A 115 -5.98 16.39 -12.07
CA PHE A 115 -5.73 15.05 -12.61
C PHE A 115 -4.28 14.59 -12.41
N ARG A 116 -3.44 15.38 -11.75
CA ARG A 116 -2.07 14.97 -11.38
C ARG A 116 -2.09 14.32 -10.01
N TYR A 117 -1.60 13.10 -9.91
CA TYR A 117 -1.54 12.36 -8.65
C TYR A 117 -0.68 13.08 -7.60
N ARG A 118 -1.21 13.30 -6.38
CA ARG A 118 -0.49 13.89 -5.25
C ARG A 118 0.04 12.80 -4.30
N ARG A 119 1.25 13.01 -3.82
CA ARG A 119 2.02 12.17 -2.89
C ARG A 119 2.89 13.07 -1.99
N PRO A 120 3.43 12.58 -0.86
CA PRO A 120 4.39 13.35 -0.07
C PRO A 120 5.55 13.82 -0.93
N LYS A 121 5.90 15.10 -0.85
CA LYS A 121 7.12 15.59 -1.50
C LYS A 121 8.33 14.88 -0.92
N CYS A 122 9.18 14.32 -1.78
CA CYS A 122 10.49 13.80 -1.38
C CYS A 122 11.54 14.90 -1.56
N TYR A 123 12.18 15.30 -0.45
CA TYR A 123 13.28 16.26 -0.46
C TYR A 123 14.63 15.60 -0.73
N TYR A 124 14.79 14.35 -0.30
CA TYR A 124 16.02 13.59 -0.48
C TYR A 124 15.76 12.09 -0.38
N ALA A 125 16.46 11.32 -1.19
CA ALA A 125 16.36 9.88 -1.23
C ALA A 125 17.71 9.30 -1.63
N ALA A 126 18.25 8.38 -0.82
CA ALA A 126 19.55 7.78 -1.10
C ALA A 126 19.69 6.40 -0.46
N SER A 127 20.56 5.58 -1.06
CA SER A 127 21.06 4.34 -0.46
C SER A 127 22.56 4.22 -0.64
N ASN A 128 23.19 3.34 0.15
CA ASN A 128 24.61 3.02 0.00
C ASN A 128 24.88 1.90 -1.03
N ASN A 129 23.86 1.40 -1.72
CA ASN A 129 23.98 0.35 -2.73
C ASN A 129 23.73 0.91 -4.13
N ILE A 130 24.75 0.90 -4.96
CA ILE A 130 24.70 1.41 -6.33
C ILE A 130 24.10 0.37 -7.30
N SER A 131 24.11 -0.93 -6.95
CA SER A 131 23.92 -2.02 -7.93
C SER A 131 22.47 -2.30 -8.35
N LYS A 132 21.46 -1.65 -7.74
CA LYS A 132 20.01 -2.02 -7.85
C LYS A 132 19.70 -3.51 -7.61
N ALA A 133 20.68 -4.34 -7.26
CA ALA A 133 20.44 -5.71 -6.85
C ALA A 133 20.06 -5.74 -5.37
N ILE A 134 19.20 -6.69 -4.99
CA ILE A 134 18.86 -6.93 -3.60
C ILE A 134 20.15 -7.21 -2.82
N PRO A 135 20.44 -6.47 -1.74
CA PRO A 135 21.65 -6.66 -0.96
C PRO A 135 21.75 -8.08 -0.39
N SER A 136 22.91 -8.73 -0.56
CA SER A 136 23.16 -10.06 -0.01
C SER A 136 23.20 -10.06 1.53
N ASN A 137 23.63 -8.96 2.14
CA ASN A 137 23.60 -8.74 3.58
C ASN A 137 22.72 -7.53 3.94
N PRO A 138 21.52 -7.75 4.50
CA PRO A 138 20.62 -6.69 4.95
C PRO A 138 21.26 -5.68 5.90
N GLU A 139 22.19 -6.12 6.75
CA GLU A 139 22.81 -5.24 7.75
C GLU A 139 23.75 -4.21 7.13
N SER A 140 24.39 -4.56 6.02
CA SER A 140 25.27 -3.66 5.30
C SER A 140 24.52 -2.61 4.46
N TYR A 141 23.22 -2.79 4.25
CA TYR A 141 22.41 -1.89 3.45
C TYR A 141 21.88 -0.72 4.27
N GLN A 142 22.04 0.49 3.76
CA GLN A 142 21.51 1.70 4.36
C GLN A 142 20.70 2.46 3.31
N GLN A 143 19.54 2.94 3.73
CA GLN A 143 18.63 3.74 2.91
C GLN A 143 17.98 4.82 3.78
N ILE A 144 17.77 5.98 3.16
CA ILE A 144 17.07 7.10 3.76
C ILE A 144 16.13 7.76 2.74
N LEU A 145 14.94 8.11 3.20
CA LEU A 145 14.03 9.03 2.52
C LEU A 145 13.74 10.21 3.47
N ILE A 146 13.76 11.43 2.93
CA ILE A 146 13.29 12.64 3.61
C ILE A 146 12.05 13.13 2.88
N LEU A 147 10.92 13.03 3.55
CA LEU A 147 9.59 13.27 3.00
C LEU A 147 8.92 14.47 3.67
N GLU A 148 7.92 15.05 3.01
CA GLU A 148 6.97 16.01 3.56
C GLU A 148 6.25 15.44 4.79
N ASP A 149 6.21 16.23 5.86
CA ASP A 149 5.32 15.94 6.98
C ASP A 149 3.90 16.41 6.65
N LEU A 150 3.09 15.48 6.12
CA LEU A 150 1.72 15.75 5.70
C LEU A 150 0.87 16.38 6.82
N ILE A 151 1.11 15.98 8.08
CA ILE A 151 0.40 16.54 9.25
C ILE A 151 0.68 18.03 9.39
N ALA A 152 1.94 18.45 9.20
CA ALA A 152 2.31 19.86 9.23
C ALA A 152 1.70 20.66 8.08
N THR A 153 1.30 20.00 7.00
CA THR A 153 0.63 20.61 5.83
C THR A 153 -0.90 20.51 5.89
N GLY A 154 -1.47 20.12 7.03
CA GLY A 154 -2.91 20.16 7.27
C GLY A 154 -3.65 18.87 6.95
N PHE A 155 -2.93 17.76 6.71
CA PHE A 155 -3.54 16.44 6.58
C PHE A 155 -3.66 15.75 7.94
N GLU A 156 -4.62 14.85 8.08
CA GLU A 156 -4.85 14.06 9.27
C GLU A 156 -5.07 12.59 8.92
N MET A 157 -4.58 11.72 9.81
CA MET A 157 -4.88 10.29 9.75
C MET A 157 -6.36 10.06 10.01
N TRP A 158 -6.88 8.93 9.52
CA TRP A 158 -8.20 8.48 9.90
C TRP A 158 -8.27 8.27 11.43
N PRO A 159 -9.10 9.03 12.17
CA PRO A 159 -8.97 9.15 13.62
C PRO A 159 -9.15 7.84 14.39
N GLU A 160 -10.01 6.96 13.90
CA GLU A 160 -10.32 5.67 14.52
C GLU A 160 -9.55 4.49 13.92
N GLY A 161 -8.61 4.75 13.00
CA GLY A 161 -7.75 3.76 12.34
C GLY A 161 -8.54 2.53 11.86
N PHE A 162 -8.01 1.34 12.12
CA PHE A 162 -8.68 0.08 11.79
C PHE A 162 -9.98 -0.16 12.55
N GLY A 163 -10.36 0.67 13.52
CA GLY A 163 -11.56 0.54 14.35
C GLY A 163 -12.85 1.00 13.67
N LYS A 164 -12.77 1.86 12.65
CA LYS A 164 -13.94 2.40 11.94
C LYS A 164 -13.79 2.27 10.43
N SER A 165 -14.86 1.83 9.78
CA SER A 165 -14.92 1.77 8.32
C SER A 165 -15.20 3.13 7.69
N LEU A 166 -14.72 3.29 6.46
CA LEU A 166 -15.10 4.38 5.57
C LEU A 166 -16.47 4.08 4.96
N ASN A 167 -17.38 5.05 5.02
CA ASN A 167 -18.59 5.06 4.20
C ASN A 167 -18.27 5.49 2.76
N TRP A 168 -19.29 5.55 1.91
CA TRP A 168 -19.16 5.93 0.50
C TRP A 168 -18.50 7.31 0.30
N ASP A 169 -18.95 8.34 1.02
CA ASP A 169 -18.47 9.72 0.83
C ASP A 169 -17.02 9.87 1.27
N GLU A 170 -16.60 9.13 2.30
CA GLU A 170 -15.22 9.09 2.79
C GLU A 170 -14.29 8.26 1.89
N ALA A 171 -14.79 7.17 1.30
CA ALA A 171 -14.03 6.28 0.43
C ALA A 171 -13.84 6.84 -0.99
N LYS A 172 -14.82 7.60 -1.49
CA LYS A 172 -14.87 8.11 -2.87
C LYS A 172 -13.64 8.93 -3.28
N PRO A 173 -13.08 9.84 -2.45
CA PRO A 173 -11.85 10.54 -2.78
C PRO A 173 -10.62 9.62 -2.85
N CYS A 174 -10.53 8.59 -2.00
CA CYS A 174 -9.48 7.58 -2.08
C CYS A 174 -9.55 6.80 -3.40
N ILE A 175 -10.76 6.36 -3.80
CA ILE A 175 -10.96 5.63 -5.06
C ILE A 175 -10.60 6.51 -6.27
N ARG A 176 -10.91 7.81 -6.22
CA ARG A 176 -10.50 8.76 -7.26
C ARG A 176 -8.98 8.87 -7.34
N LEU A 177 -8.29 9.09 -6.21
CA LEU A 177 -6.83 9.22 -6.19
C LEU A 177 -6.14 7.94 -6.68
N MET A 178 -6.67 6.77 -6.30
CA MET A 178 -6.25 5.47 -6.81
C MET A 178 -6.40 5.37 -8.33
N ALA A 179 -7.54 5.83 -8.87
CA ALA A 179 -7.74 5.85 -10.32
C ALA A 179 -6.73 6.79 -11.03
N LEU A 180 -6.36 7.93 -10.44
CA LEU A 180 -5.31 8.80 -10.99
C LEU A 180 -3.94 8.12 -11.00
N PHE A 181 -3.59 7.44 -9.91
CA PHE A 181 -2.35 6.68 -9.76
C PHE A 181 -2.23 5.58 -10.81
N HIS A 182 -3.29 4.79 -11.01
CA HIS A 182 -3.32 3.76 -12.05
C HIS A 182 -3.34 4.35 -13.46
N ALA A 183 -4.05 5.46 -13.69
CA ALA A 183 -4.12 6.08 -15.00
C ALA A 183 -2.76 6.54 -15.50
N VAL A 184 -1.96 7.21 -14.64
CA VAL A 184 -0.63 7.67 -15.05
C VAL A 184 0.30 6.49 -15.34
N SER A 185 0.17 5.39 -14.60
CA SER A 185 0.88 4.15 -14.89
C SER A 185 0.52 3.60 -16.29
N LEU A 186 -0.77 3.41 -16.57
CA LEU A 186 -1.26 2.92 -17.88
C LEU A 186 -0.84 3.84 -19.03
N ALA A 187 -1.02 5.14 -18.84
CA ALA A 187 -0.71 6.14 -19.86
C ALA A 187 0.78 6.16 -20.18
N TYR A 188 1.62 6.14 -19.15
CA TYR A 188 3.07 6.13 -19.32
C TYR A 188 3.55 4.85 -19.99
N GLU A 189 3.05 3.69 -19.56
CA GLU A 189 3.37 2.40 -20.19
C GLU A 189 3.01 2.41 -21.68
N LYS A 190 1.78 2.81 -22.03
CA LYS A 190 1.27 2.79 -23.41
C LYS A 190 2.08 3.67 -24.37
N VAL A 191 2.67 4.76 -23.89
CA VAL A 191 3.53 5.64 -24.71
C VAL A 191 4.96 5.10 -24.83
N ASN A 192 5.40 4.27 -23.88
CA ASN A 192 6.76 3.74 -23.81
C ASN A 192 6.82 2.22 -24.08
N LEU A 193 5.84 1.66 -24.79
CA LEU A 193 5.75 0.20 -25.06
C LEU A 193 6.97 -0.36 -25.80
N ASP A 194 7.60 0.42 -26.68
CA ASP A 194 8.84 0.03 -27.37
C ASP A 194 10.03 -0.12 -26.39
N ASP A 195 9.91 0.44 -25.19
CA ASP A 195 10.85 0.32 -24.07
C ASP A 195 10.18 -0.27 -22.81
N ALA A 196 9.15 -1.11 -22.97
CA ALA A 196 8.40 -1.70 -21.85
C ALA A 196 9.31 -2.49 -20.87
N LYS A 197 10.43 -3.04 -21.37
CA LYS A 197 11.47 -3.67 -20.53
C LYS A 197 12.17 -2.68 -19.59
N SER A 198 12.29 -1.41 -19.96
CA SER A 198 12.80 -0.33 -19.10
C SER A 198 11.76 0.07 -18.05
N TYR A 199 10.48 0.20 -18.43
CA TYR A 199 9.39 0.54 -17.50
C TYR A 199 9.21 -0.51 -16.39
N TYR A 200 9.07 -1.79 -16.76
CA TYR A 200 9.00 -2.89 -15.80
C TYR A 200 10.37 -3.27 -15.21
N GLY A 201 11.47 -2.73 -15.76
CA GLY A 201 12.78 -2.76 -15.11
C GLY A 201 12.91 -1.77 -13.95
N MET A 202 12.09 -0.71 -13.96
CA MET A 202 11.99 0.30 -12.87
C MET A 202 10.98 -0.10 -11.80
N VAL A 203 10.02 -0.97 -12.12
CA VAL A 203 8.97 -1.43 -11.21
C VAL A 203 9.21 -2.91 -10.87
N PRO A 204 9.46 -3.25 -9.60
CA PRO A 204 9.63 -4.63 -9.19
C PRO A 204 8.44 -5.50 -9.60
N LEU A 205 8.72 -6.66 -10.20
CA LEU A 205 7.76 -7.75 -10.35
C LEU A 205 7.85 -8.66 -9.12
N LEU A 206 6.75 -9.30 -8.75
CA LEU A 206 6.78 -10.30 -7.68
C LEU A 206 7.42 -11.58 -8.23
N ASP A 207 8.69 -11.79 -7.93
CA ASP A 207 9.39 -13.02 -8.29
C ASP A 207 8.98 -14.16 -7.34
N HIS A 208 7.81 -14.72 -7.61
CA HIS A 208 7.25 -15.85 -6.86
C HIS A 208 8.13 -17.12 -6.95
N GLN A 209 8.98 -17.26 -7.96
CA GLN A 209 9.86 -18.42 -8.14
C GLN A 209 11.10 -18.34 -7.26
N SER A 210 11.51 -17.13 -6.89
CA SER A 210 12.59 -16.89 -5.94
C SER A 210 12.19 -17.02 -4.47
N ILE A 211 10.88 -17.06 -4.17
CA ILE A 211 10.40 -17.24 -2.79
C ILE A 211 10.63 -18.69 -2.40
N ASN A 212 11.64 -18.93 -1.57
CA ASN A 212 11.90 -20.28 -1.08
C ASN A 212 10.77 -20.67 -0.12
N PRO A 213 10.10 -21.82 -0.30
CA PRO A 213 9.10 -22.35 0.65
C PRO A 213 9.76 -22.91 1.93
N LYS A 214 10.79 -22.21 2.42
CA LYS A 214 11.43 -22.31 3.75
C LYS A 214 11.87 -20.92 4.25
N ASP A 215 11.58 -19.84 3.51
CA ASP A 215 11.93 -18.47 3.87
C ASP A 215 10.97 -17.88 4.90
N MET A 216 11.37 -16.79 5.55
CA MET A 216 10.55 -16.09 6.55
C MET A 216 9.17 -15.69 6.06
N MET A 217 9.00 -15.45 4.75
CA MET A 217 7.67 -15.19 4.18
C MET A 217 6.72 -16.38 4.38
N GLU A 218 7.19 -17.62 4.25
CA GLU A 218 6.34 -18.78 4.50
C GLU A 218 5.93 -18.91 5.96
N MET A 219 6.87 -18.67 6.88
CA MET A 219 6.54 -18.64 8.30
C MET A 219 5.51 -17.55 8.61
N PHE A 220 5.67 -16.37 8.01
CA PHE A 220 4.74 -15.27 8.15
C PHE A 220 3.35 -15.65 7.63
N PHE A 221 3.25 -16.20 6.40
CA PHE A 221 2.01 -16.69 5.80
C PHE A 221 1.33 -17.73 6.71
N ASN A 222 2.04 -18.79 7.12
CA ASN A 222 1.50 -19.84 7.97
C ASN A 222 1.01 -19.29 9.32
N SER A 223 1.77 -18.40 9.96
CA SER A 223 1.35 -17.76 11.21
C SER A 223 0.12 -16.87 11.04
N GLY A 224 -0.03 -16.23 9.87
CA GLY A 224 -1.21 -15.46 9.50
C GLY A 224 -2.45 -16.34 9.43
N PHE A 225 -2.37 -17.47 8.72
CA PHE A 225 -3.45 -18.47 8.67
C PHE A 225 -3.82 -18.99 10.07
N ASP A 226 -2.84 -19.38 10.88
CA ASP A 226 -3.09 -19.89 12.23
C ASP A 226 -3.80 -18.83 13.10
N THR A 227 -3.39 -17.56 12.97
CA THR A 227 -4.03 -16.42 13.65
C THR A 227 -5.47 -16.24 13.20
N ILE A 228 -5.72 -16.26 11.88
CA ILE A 228 -7.05 -16.09 11.32
C ILE A 228 -7.97 -17.25 11.74
N GLN A 229 -7.50 -18.50 11.70
CA GLN A 229 -8.32 -19.62 12.13
C GLN A 229 -8.70 -19.54 13.61
N LYS A 230 -7.79 -19.07 14.46
CA LYS A 230 -8.07 -18.82 15.87
C LYS A 230 -9.14 -17.72 16.02
N LEU A 231 -8.99 -16.61 15.30
CA LEU A 231 -9.96 -15.52 15.26
C LEU A 231 -11.33 -16.04 14.78
N MET A 232 -11.39 -16.82 13.71
CA MET A 232 -12.65 -17.34 13.18
C MET A 232 -13.40 -18.21 14.20
N ARG A 233 -12.68 -19.07 14.94
CA ARG A 233 -13.28 -19.88 16.02
C ARG A 233 -13.80 -18.99 17.16
N GLU A 234 -12.98 -18.06 17.64
CA GLU A 234 -13.37 -17.14 18.72
C GLU A 234 -14.62 -16.32 18.38
N TYR A 235 -14.69 -15.76 17.17
CA TYR A 235 -15.81 -14.92 16.76
C TYR A 235 -17.05 -15.73 16.35
N ALA A 236 -16.89 -17.00 15.95
CA ALA A 236 -18.01 -17.91 15.78
C ALA A 236 -18.70 -18.21 17.12
N ASP A 237 -17.94 -18.44 18.20
CA ASP A 237 -18.49 -18.63 19.54
C ASP A 237 -19.23 -17.38 20.03
N LYS A 238 -18.64 -16.20 19.86
CA LYS A 238 -19.31 -14.91 20.15
C LYS A 238 -20.61 -14.73 19.36
N ALA A 239 -20.64 -15.13 18.09
CA ALA A 239 -21.84 -15.05 17.26
C ALA A 239 -22.99 -15.92 17.81
N VAL A 240 -22.69 -17.08 18.37
CA VAL A 240 -23.68 -17.94 19.04
C VAL A 240 -24.19 -17.27 20.31
N ASP A 241 -23.30 -16.72 21.14
CA ASP A 241 -23.66 -16.05 22.40
C ASP A 241 -24.56 -14.82 22.16
N GLU A 242 -24.32 -14.06 21.08
CA GLU A 242 -25.13 -12.91 20.67
C GLU A 242 -26.55 -13.32 20.21
N GLN A 243 -26.70 -14.48 19.56
CA GLN A 243 -28.02 -14.99 19.15
C GLN A 243 -28.89 -15.43 20.33
N VAL A 244 -28.29 -15.84 21.46
CA VAL A 244 -28.99 -16.30 22.66
C VAL A 244 -29.40 -15.13 23.59
N GLY A 245 -29.23 -13.88 23.13
CA GLY A 245 -29.74 -12.68 23.82
C GLY A 245 -28.74 -12.02 24.77
N SER A 246 -27.45 -12.33 24.64
CA SER A 246 -26.39 -11.58 25.32
C SER A 246 -26.31 -10.15 24.76
N GLN A 247 -25.97 -9.16 25.60
CA GLN A 247 -25.74 -7.79 25.12
C GLN A 247 -24.64 -7.82 24.05
N ILE A 248 -24.93 -7.28 22.86
CA ILE A 248 -23.93 -7.10 21.81
C ILE A 248 -23.01 -5.96 22.27
N PRO A 249 -21.71 -6.21 22.57
CA PRO A 249 -20.81 -5.17 23.07
C PRO A 249 -20.46 -4.12 22.00
N SER A 250 -20.68 -4.47 20.73
CA SER A 250 -20.37 -3.67 19.55
C SER A 250 -21.66 -3.36 18.76
N GLY A 251 -21.67 -2.25 18.01
CA GLY A 251 -22.75 -1.96 17.04
C GLY A 251 -22.71 -2.87 15.80
N LEU A 252 -21.75 -3.79 15.70
CA LEU A 252 -21.53 -4.68 14.57
C LEU A 252 -21.91 -6.13 14.93
N PRO A 253 -23.12 -6.59 14.54
CA PRO A 253 -23.56 -7.95 14.82
C PRO A 253 -22.74 -8.97 14.02
N LEU A 254 -22.46 -10.12 14.63
CA LEU A 254 -21.73 -11.20 13.96
C LEU A 254 -22.64 -12.11 13.14
N HIS A 255 -22.15 -12.52 11.97
CA HIS A 255 -22.81 -13.54 11.16
C HIS A 255 -22.58 -14.95 11.72
N ALA A 256 -23.57 -15.83 11.56
CA ALA A 256 -23.38 -17.24 11.85
C ALA A 256 -22.30 -17.82 10.91
N MET A 257 -21.34 -18.55 11.47
CA MET A 257 -20.30 -19.19 10.65
C MET A 257 -20.93 -20.30 9.79
N PRO A 258 -20.80 -20.24 8.46
CA PRO A 258 -21.37 -21.24 7.58
C PRO A 258 -20.58 -22.55 7.64
N THR A 259 -21.26 -23.67 7.44
CA THR A 259 -20.63 -25.00 7.37
C THR A 259 -19.63 -25.04 6.21
N GLY A 260 -18.45 -25.63 6.44
CA GLY A 260 -17.40 -25.77 5.44
C GLY A 260 -16.39 -24.62 5.37
N LEU A 261 -16.64 -23.47 6.04
CA LEU A 261 -15.71 -22.33 5.97
C LEU A 261 -14.34 -22.65 6.54
N MET A 262 -14.27 -23.38 7.66
CA MET A 262 -12.98 -23.73 8.27
C MET A 262 -12.19 -24.71 7.40
N GLU A 263 -12.87 -25.68 6.80
CA GLU A 263 -12.29 -26.60 5.82
C GLU A 263 -11.81 -25.82 4.57
N HIS A 264 -12.58 -24.83 4.12
CA HIS A 264 -12.20 -23.98 3.00
C HIS A 264 -10.95 -23.15 3.30
N LEU A 265 -10.77 -22.67 4.53
CA LEU A 265 -9.55 -21.96 4.94
C LEU A 265 -8.29 -22.84 4.84
N GLU A 266 -8.40 -24.14 5.08
CA GLU A 266 -7.28 -25.07 4.85
C GLU A 266 -6.98 -25.21 3.35
N ILE A 267 -8.02 -25.29 2.51
CA ILE A 267 -7.84 -25.29 1.05
C ILE A 267 -7.16 -23.99 0.58
N LEU A 268 -7.54 -22.84 1.14
CA LEU A 268 -6.88 -21.56 0.86
C LEU A 268 -5.40 -21.59 1.25
N ARG A 269 -5.09 -22.16 2.42
CA ARG A 269 -3.72 -22.30 2.93
C ARG A 269 -2.85 -23.12 1.98
N ASP A 270 -3.35 -24.28 1.56
CA ASP A 270 -2.61 -25.21 0.71
C ASP A 270 -2.31 -24.62 -0.69
N ASN A 271 -3.19 -23.75 -1.19
CA ASN A 271 -3.07 -23.15 -2.52
C ASN A 271 -2.52 -21.71 -2.50
N ALA A 272 -2.25 -21.14 -1.32
CA ALA A 272 -1.90 -19.72 -1.17
C ALA A 272 -0.71 -19.32 -2.04
N TYR A 273 0.35 -20.14 -2.03
CA TYR A 273 1.59 -19.88 -2.78
C TYR A 273 1.41 -19.93 -4.27
N GLU A 274 0.78 -21.00 -4.78
CA GLU A 274 0.52 -21.16 -6.21
C GLU A 274 -0.36 -20.00 -6.71
N ASN A 275 -1.26 -19.48 -5.87
CA ASN A 275 -2.11 -18.37 -6.24
C ASN A 275 -1.40 -17.00 -6.26
N LEU A 276 -0.23 -16.83 -5.63
CA LEU A 276 0.51 -15.56 -5.66
C LEU A 276 1.00 -15.18 -7.07
N GLN A 277 1.19 -16.16 -7.96
CA GLN A 277 1.62 -15.89 -9.34
C GLN A 277 0.61 -15.01 -10.09
N PHE A 278 -0.68 -15.06 -9.74
CA PHE A 278 -1.74 -14.29 -10.38
C PHE A 278 -1.81 -12.83 -9.93
N LEU A 279 -0.96 -12.42 -8.98
CA LEU A 279 -0.76 -11.01 -8.66
C LEU A 279 -0.01 -10.28 -9.79
N THR A 280 0.78 -11.01 -10.58
CA THR A 280 1.54 -10.44 -11.69
C THR A 280 0.75 -10.60 -12.99
N PRO A 281 0.51 -9.52 -13.74
CA PRO A 281 -0.20 -9.59 -15.02
C PRO A 281 0.57 -10.44 -16.04
N ASN A 282 -0.14 -11.28 -16.79
CA ASN A 282 0.40 -11.95 -17.97
C ASN A 282 0.60 -10.95 -19.13
N ALA A 283 1.33 -11.37 -20.17
CA ALA A 283 1.67 -10.49 -21.30
C ALA A 283 0.45 -9.95 -22.09
N ASP A 284 -0.71 -10.58 -22.00
CA ASP A 284 -1.98 -10.18 -22.59
C ASP A 284 -2.90 -9.39 -21.63
N GLN A 285 -2.47 -9.25 -20.38
CA GLN A 285 -3.18 -8.52 -19.33
C GLN A 285 -2.63 -7.11 -19.20
N MET A 286 -3.52 -6.16 -18.89
CA MET A 286 -3.12 -4.78 -18.62
C MET A 286 -2.72 -4.67 -17.16
N GLY A 287 -1.42 -4.47 -16.93
CA GLY A 287 -0.86 -4.19 -15.61
C GLY A 287 -0.86 -2.71 -15.28
N VAL A 288 -0.77 -2.41 -14.00
CA VAL A 288 -0.44 -1.08 -13.49
C VAL A 288 0.55 -1.21 -12.35
N VAL A 289 1.28 -0.15 -12.09
CA VAL A 289 1.89 0.05 -10.78
C VAL A 289 0.75 0.22 -9.78
N ALA A 290 0.54 -0.81 -8.98
CA ALA A 290 -0.42 -0.83 -7.88
C ALA A 290 0.33 -0.56 -6.57
N HIS A 291 -0.33 0.09 -5.61
CA HIS A 291 0.21 0.37 -4.29
C HIS A 291 0.34 -0.90 -3.45
N ASN A 292 -0.58 -1.85 -3.61
CA ASN A 292 -0.71 -3.16 -2.97
C ASN A 292 -0.93 -3.17 -1.45
N ASP A 293 -0.99 -2.00 -0.80
CA ASP A 293 -1.09 -1.90 0.66
C ASP A 293 -1.91 -0.68 1.12
N LEU A 294 -3.00 -0.37 0.42
CA LEU A 294 -3.88 0.76 0.75
C LEU A 294 -4.82 0.43 1.91
N HIS A 295 -4.25 0.22 3.10
CA HIS A 295 -4.99 0.20 4.35
C HIS A 295 -5.04 1.60 4.98
N VAL A 296 -5.94 1.79 5.94
CA VAL A 296 -6.28 3.09 6.54
C VAL A 296 -5.09 3.88 7.10
N ASN A 297 -4.02 3.20 7.49
CA ASN A 297 -2.79 3.84 7.94
C ASN A 297 -1.83 4.30 6.84
N ASN A 298 -2.16 4.15 5.55
CA ASN A 298 -1.30 4.51 4.41
C ASN A 298 -1.93 5.63 3.54
N PHE A 299 -2.95 6.31 4.08
CA PHE A 299 -3.48 7.54 3.49
C PHE A 299 -3.96 8.52 4.56
N MET A 300 -3.85 9.80 4.26
CA MET A 300 -4.36 10.88 5.12
C MET A 300 -5.36 11.73 4.36
N PHE A 301 -6.31 12.31 5.08
CA PHE A 301 -7.30 13.24 4.55
C PHE A 301 -6.88 14.67 4.84
N LEU A 302 -7.20 15.59 3.96
CA LEU A 302 -7.07 17.02 4.24
C LEU A 302 -8.04 17.38 5.37
N SER A 303 -7.54 17.98 6.45
CA SER A 303 -8.37 18.33 7.61
C SER A 303 -9.37 19.42 7.25
N ASP A 304 -10.63 19.25 7.66
CA ASP A 304 -11.68 20.28 7.51
C ASP A 304 -11.31 21.61 8.19
N LYS A 305 -10.40 21.57 9.17
CA LYS A 305 -9.88 22.75 9.89
C LYS A 305 -8.93 23.60 9.04
N HIS A 306 -8.42 23.08 7.93
CA HIS A 306 -7.60 23.82 6.98
C HIS A 306 -8.47 24.38 5.84
N GLU A 307 -9.24 25.43 6.14
CA GLU A 307 -10.25 26.03 5.24
C GLU A 307 -9.69 26.59 3.91
N ASN A 308 -8.37 26.79 3.80
CA ASN A 308 -7.73 27.55 2.71
C ASN A 308 -7.24 26.71 1.50
N LEU A 309 -7.35 25.38 1.51
CA LEU A 309 -6.80 24.53 0.44
C LEU A 309 -7.85 24.03 -0.60
N LYS A 310 -9.04 24.64 -0.61
CA LYS A 310 -10.21 24.17 -1.39
C LYS A 310 -10.14 24.31 -2.92
N ASN A 311 -9.06 24.84 -3.50
CA ASN A 311 -8.96 24.97 -4.96
C ASN A 311 -7.80 24.15 -5.54
N GLY A 312 -8.10 22.90 -5.89
CA GLY A 312 -7.27 22.08 -6.78
C GLY A 312 -6.36 21.06 -6.11
N GLU A 313 -6.29 21.01 -4.78
CA GLU A 313 -5.59 19.94 -4.07
C GLU A 313 -6.47 18.69 -3.91
N HIS A 314 -5.85 17.52 -3.99
CA HIS A 314 -6.53 16.27 -3.68
C HIS A 314 -6.81 16.20 -2.17
N PRO A 315 -8.05 15.91 -1.74
CA PRO A 315 -8.41 15.85 -0.32
C PRO A 315 -7.84 14.60 0.38
N VAL A 316 -7.11 13.76 -0.34
CA VAL A 316 -6.46 12.55 0.15
C VAL A 316 -5.04 12.51 -0.41
N VAL A 317 -4.10 11.97 0.37
CA VAL A 317 -2.74 11.66 -0.08
C VAL A 317 -2.39 10.25 0.39
N PHE A 318 -1.91 9.41 -0.54
CA PHE A 318 -1.35 8.10 -0.19
C PHE A 318 0.14 8.24 0.11
N PHE A 319 0.63 7.39 0.98
CA PHE A 319 2.05 7.30 1.34
C PHE A 319 2.42 5.86 1.66
N ASP A 320 3.72 5.62 1.87
CA ASP A 320 4.29 4.28 2.09
C ASP A 320 4.22 3.37 0.85
N PHE A 321 5.03 3.72 -0.17
CA PHE A 321 5.05 3.05 -1.47
C PHE A 321 5.93 1.78 -1.50
N GLN A 322 6.28 1.23 -0.33
CA GLN A 322 7.20 0.09 -0.22
C GLN A 322 6.65 -1.22 -0.80
N ALA A 323 5.32 -1.36 -0.89
CA ALA A 323 4.66 -2.52 -1.49
C ALA A 323 4.37 -2.34 -2.99
N CYS A 324 4.73 -1.20 -3.59
CA CYS A 324 4.43 -0.91 -4.99
C CYS A 324 5.07 -1.91 -5.95
N MET A 325 4.26 -2.48 -6.83
CA MET A 325 4.70 -3.40 -7.89
C MET A 325 3.67 -3.44 -9.01
N CYS A 326 4.07 -4.00 -10.15
CA CYS A 326 3.11 -4.26 -11.22
C CYS A 326 2.07 -5.28 -10.74
N SER A 327 0.79 -4.92 -10.82
CA SER A 327 -0.34 -5.80 -10.54
C SER A 327 -1.55 -5.45 -11.39
N MET A 328 -2.63 -6.19 -11.23
CA MET A 328 -3.90 -5.92 -11.88
C MET A 328 -4.56 -4.67 -11.25
N PRO A 329 -5.20 -3.76 -12.02
CA PRO A 329 -5.72 -2.51 -11.48
C PRO A 329 -6.78 -2.64 -10.38
N THR A 330 -7.56 -3.72 -10.37
CA THR A 330 -8.55 -3.99 -9.30
C THR A 330 -7.96 -4.61 -8.04
N LYS A 331 -6.65 -4.91 -8.00
CA LYS A 331 -5.97 -5.41 -6.80
C LYS A 331 -6.00 -4.39 -5.66
N ASP A 332 -5.68 -3.14 -5.95
CA ASP A 332 -5.75 -2.05 -4.97
C ASP A 332 -7.20 -1.77 -4.56
N LEU A 333 -8.13 -1.76 -5.52
CA LEU A 333 -9.53 -1.50 -5.25
C LEU A 333 -10.13 -2.55 -4.32
N SER A 334 -9.94 -3.84 -4.63
CA SER A 334 -10.45 -4.92 -3.80
C SER A 334 -9.80 -4.95 -2.41
N PHE A 335 -8.49 -4.73 -2.31
CA PHE A 335 -7.81 -4.65 -1.01
C PHE A 335 -8.33 -3.47 -0.17
N PHE A 336 -8.45 -2.29 -0.79
CA PHE A 336 -8.95 -1.09 -0.13
C PHE A 336 -10.37 -1.28 0.40
N LEU A 337 -11.27 -1.87 -0.39
CA LEU A 337 -12.63 -2.14 0.05
C LEU A 337 -12.66 -3.16 1.20
N ILE A 338 -11.93 -4.27 1.06
CA ILE A 338 -11.90 -5.34 2.07
C ILE A 338 -11.20 -4.91 3.36
N GLN A 339 -10.30 -3.93 3.36
CA GLN A 339 -9.70 -3.43 4.59
C GLN A 339 -10.53 -2.31 5.21
N ASN A 340 -10.93 -1.32 4.43
CA ASN A 340 -11.30 -0.01 4.97
C ASN A 340 -12.79 0.27 4.92
N CYS A 341 -13.56 -0.28 3.98
CA CYS A 341 -14.91 0.22 3.68
C CYS A 341 -16.04 -0.54 4.37
N GLU A 342 -17.19 0.10 4.54
CA GLU A 342 -18.40 -0.58 5.04
C GLU A 342 -18.79 -1.78 4.17
N GLU A 343 -19.38 -2.83 4.78
CA GLU A 343 -19.79 -4.05 4.07
C GLU A 343 -20.74 -3.78 2.90
N SER A 344 -21.58 -2.75 3.01
CA SER A 344 -22.50 -2.30 1.96
C SER A 344 -21.79 -2.01 0.63
N MET A 345 -20.58 -1.43 0.67
CA MET A 345 -19.79 -1.11 -0.52
C MET A 345 -19.23 -2.35 -1.23
N LEU A 346 -19.10 -3.47 -0.52
CA LEU A 346 -18.62 -4.75 -1.08
C LEU A 346 -19.76 -5.64 -1.55
N THR A 347 -21.00 -5.28 -1.20
CA THR A 347 -22.21 -6.06 -1.47
C THR A 347 -23.14 -5.29 -2.40
N ALA A 348 -24.16 -4.62 -1.84
CA ALA A 348 -25.17 -3.90 -2.62
C ALA A 348 -24.58 -2.72 -3.42
N GLY A 349 -23.52 -2.09 -2.92
CA GLY A 349 -22.85 -0.93 -3.51
C GLY A 349 -21.63 -1.27 -4.38
N LEU A 350 -21.32 -2.56 -4.59
CA LEU A 350 -20.11 -2.94 -5.33
C LEU A 350 -20.15 -2.42 -6.78
N GLU A 351 -21.28 -2.58 -7.46
CA GLU A 351 -21.41 -2.14 -8.86
C GLU A 351 -21.24 -0.63 -9.02
N GLU A 352 -21.78 0.18 -8.09
CA GLU A 352 -21.57 1.63 -8.08
C GLU A 352 -20.09 1.98 -7.87
N THR A 353 -19.42 1.24 -6.99
CA THR A 353 -17.98 1.39 -6.72
C THR A 353 -17.13 1.10 -7.96
N LEU A 354 -17.39 -0.01 -8.65
CA LEU A 354 -16.67 -0.38 -9.88
C LEU A 354 -16.91 0.63 -11.01
N GLN A 355 -18.14 1.10 -11.17
CA GLN A 355 -18.48 2.16 -12.12
C GLN A 355 -17.78 3.48 -11.81
N TYR A 356 -17.73 3.87 -10.53
CA TYR A 356 -17.05 5.07 -10.08
C TYR A 356 -15.56 4.99 -10.41
N TYR A 357 -14.88 3.93 -9.98
CA TYR A 357 -13.46 3.70 -10.27
C TYR A 357 -13.16 3.77 -11.77
N HIS A 358 -13.92 3.04 -12.60
CA HIS A 358 -13.71 3.01 -14.05
C HIS A 358 -13.91 4.38 -14.70
N ARG A 359 -14.92 5.14 -14.27
CA ARG A 359 -15.17 6.50 -14.77
C ARG A 359 -14.03 7.46 -14.40
N GLU A 360 -13.55 7.41 -13.16
CA GLU A 360 -12.43 8.27 -12.73
C GLU A 360 -11.14 7.91 -13.49
N LEU A 361 -10.89 6.61 -13.72
CA LEU A 361 -9.77 6.11 -14.51
C LEU A 361 -9.86 6.61 -15.96
N GLN A 362 -11.04 6.50 -16.57
CA GLN A 362 -11.29 6.99 -17.93
C GLN A 362 -11.13 8.51 -18.04
N ALA A 363 -11.62 9.27 -17.05
CA ALA A 363 -11.47 10.72 -17.02
C ALA A 363 -10.00 11.14 -16.91
N ALA A 364 -9.22 10.44 -16.08
CA ALA A 364 -7.79 10.68 -15.92
C ALA A 364 -7.01 10.39 -17.21
N MET A 365 -7.28 9.26 -17.87
CA MET A 365 -6.73 8.94 -19.18
C MET A 365 -7.07 10.02 -20.21
N GLY A 366 -8.33 10.48 -20.23
CA GLY A 366 -8.78 11.57 -21.09
C GLY A 366 -8.04 12.88 -20.84
N ALA A 367 -7.76 13.22 -19.58
CA ALA A 367 -6.96 14.40 -19.22
C ALA A 367 -5.50 14.32 -19.68
N MET A 368 -4.97 13.11 -19.90
CA MET A 368 -3.66 12.85 -20.51
C MET A 368 -3.73 12.75 -22.05
N GLY A 369 -4.91 12.95 -22.65
CA GLY A 369 -5.12 12.83 -24.09
C GLY A 369 -5.13 11.38 -24.59
N MET A 370 -5.45 10.42 -23.72
CA MET A 370 -5.40 8.99 -24.02
C MET A 370 -6.76 8.31 -23.84
N ALA A 371 -7.08 7.38 -24.72
CA ALA A 371 -8.31 6.59 -24.64
C ALA A 371 -8.10 5.30 -23.83
N LEU A 372 -9.10 4.94 -23.02
CA LEU A 372 -9.16 3.71 -22.23
C LEU A 372 -10.03 2.65 -22.93
N GLU A 373 -9.67 2.29 -24.16
CA GLU A 373 -10.49 1.40 -25.00
C GLU A 373 -10.43 -0.07 -24.54
N GLU A 374 -9.24 -0.54 -24.15
CA GLU A 374 -8.98 -1.95 -23.86
C GLU A 374 -9.34 -2.37 -22.41
N TYR A 375 -9.51 -1.39 -21.52
CA TYR A 375 -9.85 -1.61 -20.12
C TYR A 375 -11.29 -1.15 -19.84
N THR A 376 -12.24 -1.93 -20.35
CA THR A 376 -13.68 -1.65 -20.22
C THR A 376 -14.18 -1.93 -18.80
N LEU A 377 -15.34 -1.35 -18.43
CA LEU A 377 -16.02 -1.71 -17.19
C LEU A 377 -16.34 -3.22 -17.10
N GLY A 378 -16.60 -3.89 -18.23
CA GLY A 378 -16.76 -5.34 -18.27
C GLY A 378 -15.50 -6.09 -17.81
N ARG A 379 -14.32 -5.59 -18.20
CA ARG A 379 -13.02 -6.14 -17.75
C ARG A 379 -12.80 -5.89 -16.26
N VAL A 380 -13.09 -4.69 -15.77
CA VAL A 380 -13.06 -4.36 -14.33
C VAL A 380 -13.91 -5.34 -13.52
N ARG A 381 -15.15 -5.61 -13.95
CA ARG A 381 -16.04 -6.57 -13.26
C ARG A 381 -15.48 -8.00 -13.26
N ALA A 382 -14.97 -8.45 -14.40
CA ALA A 382 -14.41 -9.80 -14.53
C ALA A 382 -13.15 -9.99 -13.68
N GLU A 383 -12.28 -8.97 -13.63
CA GLU A 383 -11.02 -8.99 -12.89
C GLU A 383 -11.21 -8.88 -11.37
N TYR A 384 -12.19 -8.07 -10.93
CA TYR A 384 -12.39 -7.77 -9.51
C TYR A 384 -12.59 -9.01 -8.65
N HIS A 385 -13.30 -10.03 -9.14
CA HIS A 385 -13.57 -11.26 -8.35
C HIS A 385 -12.26 -11.99 -7.99
N SER A 386 -11.39 -12.24 -8.97
CA SER A 386 -10.09 -12.88 -8.73
C SER A 386 -9.19 -12.02 -7.84
N MET A 387 -9.23 -10.70 -8.01
CA MET A 387 -8.43 -9.79 -7.17
C MET A 387 -8.96 -9.67 -5.74
N ALA A 388 -10.28 -9.76 -5.53
CA ALA A 388 -10.87 -9.80 -4.20
C ALA A 388 -10.45 -11.06 -3.44
N TYR A 389 -10.38 -12.21 -4.12
CA TYR A 389 -9.81 -13.42 -3.55
C TYR A 389 -8.35 -13.22 -3.13
N LEU A 390 -7.48 -12.73 -4.04
CA LEU A 390 -6.06 -12.55 -3.74
C LEU A 390 -5.83 -11.49 -2.66
N SER A 391 -6.68 -10.46 -2.62
CA SER A 391 -6.70 -9.49 -1.54
C SER A 391 -7.07 -10.14 -0.21
N MET A 392 -8.06 -11.03 -0.17
CA MET A 392 -8.37 -11.78 1.06
C MET A 392 -7.19 -12.65 1.51
N LEU A 393 -6.53 -13.36 0.59
CA LEU A 393 -5.31 -14.12 0.91
C LEU A 393 -4.20 -13.24 1.49
N HIS A 394 -3.97 -12.05 0.89
CA HIS A 394 -2.99 -11.09 1.41
C HIS A 394 -3.32 -10.70 2.86
N ILE A 395 -4.58 -10.42 3.15
CA ILE A 395 -5.02 -10.01 4.49
C ILE A 395 -4.88 -11.16 5.50
N ILE A 396 -5.19 -12.40 5.09
CA ILE A 396 -4.99 -13.59 5.92
C ILE A 396 -3.51 -13.78 6.24
N ALA A 397 -2.62 -13.64 5.24
CA ALA A 397 -1.18 -13.74 5.43
C ALA A 397 -0.65 -12.68 6.40
N GLY A 398 -1.20 -11.46 6.36
CA GLY A 398 -0.91 -10.39 7.32
C GLY A 398 -1.59 -10.54 8.68
N GLY A 399 -2.37 -11.60 8.91
CA GLY A 399 -3.26 -11.72 10.06
C GLY A 399 -2.58 -11.59 11.41
N GLY A 400 -1.36 -12.12 11.56
CA GLY A 400 -0.56 -12.01 12.79
C GLY A 400 -0.16 -10.58 13.14
N VAL A 401 -0.02 -9.71 12.14
CA VAL A 401 0.29 -8.28 12.33
C VAL A 401 -0.98 -7.46 12.50
N ILE A 402 -1.99 -7.72 11.65
CA ILE A 402 -3.22 -6.91 11.58
C ILE A 402 -4.15 -7.19 12.77
N PHE A 403 -4.31 -8.45 13.17
CA PHE A 403 -5.30 -8.88 14.17
C PHE A 403 -4.66 -9.34 15.49
N ASN A 404 -3.55 -8.70 15.87
CA ASN A 404 -2.88 -8.95 17.13
C ASN A 404 -3.76 -8.57 18.36
N GLU A 405 -3.22 -8.71 19.56
CA GLU A 405 -3.96 -8.47 20.81
C GLU A 405 -4.45 -7.03 20.99
N THR A 406 -3.78 -6.04 20.38
CA THR A 406 -4.16 -4.61 20.45
C THR A 406 -5.12 -4.19 19.35
N ALA A 407 -5.39 -5.07 18.37
CA ALA A 407 -6.31 -4.75 17.29
C ALA A 407 -7.76 -4.56 17.81
N PRO A 408 -8.46 -3.47 17.41
CA PRO A 408 -9.81 -3.18 17.87
C PRO A 408 -10.79 -4.34 17.62
N ASP A 409 -11.70 -4.62 18.56
CA ASP A 409 -12.70 -5.69 18.43
C ASP A 409 -13.53 -5.51 17.15
N ASP A 410 -13.97 -4.28 16.86
CA ASP A 410 -14.71 -3.94 15.63
C ASP A 410 -13.93 -4.27 14.35
N SER A 411 -12.59 -4.18 14.36
CA SER A 411 -11.75 -4.58 13.23
C SER A 411 -11.84 -6.09 13.00
N LYS A 412 -11.71 -6.87 14.07
CA LYS A 412 -11.80 -8.33 14.03
C LYS A 412 -13.21 -8.81 13.65
N ARG A 413 -14.26 -8.17 14.18
CA ARG A 413 -15.67 -8.42 13.82
C ARG A 413 -15.92 -8.20 12.33
N ARG A 414 -15.44 -7.07 11.78
CA ARG A 414 -15.57 -6.79 10.35
C ARG A 414 -14.85 -7.80 9.49
N PHE A 415 -13.62 -8.15 9.84
CA PHE A 415 -12.87 -9.15 9.08
C PHE A 415 -13.58 -10.50 9.10
N TYR A 416 -14.03 -10.97 10.27
CA TYR A 416 -14.82 -12.19 10.41
C TYR A 416 -16.07 -12.16 9.51
N ASN A 417 -16.88 -11.09 9.60
CA ASN A 417 -18.10 -10.96 8.79
C ASN A 417 -17.81 -10.93 7.29
N ARG A 418 -16.76 -10.22 6.86
CA ARG A 418 -16.32 -10.18 5.46
C ARG A 418 -15.93 -11.56 4.96
N LEU A 419 -15.17 -12.33 5.73
CA LEU A 419 -14.77 -13.68 5.34
C LEU A 419 -15.98 -14.62 5.23
N VAL A 420 -16.91 -14.56 6.19
CA VAL A 420 -18.18 -15.29 6.14
C VAL A 420 -19.00 -14.92 4.90
N LYS A 421 -19.15 -13.63 4.61
CA LYS A 421 -19.91 -13.14 3.46
C LYS A 421 -19.28 -13.55 2.14
N MET A 422 -17.97 -13.37 1.99
CA MET A 422 -17.26 -13.75 0.78
C MET A 422 -17.34 -15.25 0.53
N TYR A 423 -17.26 -16.08 1.58
CA TYR A 423 -17.49 -17.52 1.44
C TYR A 423 -18.92 -17.82 0.99
N THR A 424 -19.91 -17.24 1.66
CA THR A 424 -21.34 -17.48 1.39
C THR A 424 -21.75 -17.03 -0.02
N ASN A 425 -21.06 -16.05 -0.57
CA ASN A 425 -21.28 -15.51 -1.91
C ASN A 425 -20.39 -16.16 -2.99
N ASP A 426 -19.70 -17.27 -2.70
CA ASP A 426 -18.78 -17.94 -3.64
C ASP A 426 -17.63 -17.05 -4.15
N GLN A 427 -17.23 -16.05 -3.35
CA GLN A 427 -16.15 -15.09 -3.65
C GLN A 427 -14.77 -15.56 -3.14
N LEU A 428 -14.73 -16.63 -2.34
CA LEU A 428 -13.47 -17.27 -1.92
C LEU A 428 -13.06 -18.45 -2.81
N ASN A 429 -13.69 -18.60 -3.96
CA ASN A 429 -13.38 -19.66 -4.92
C ASN A 429 -12.31 -19.16 -5.91
N PHE A 430 -11.03 -19.30 -5.57
CA PHE A 430 -9.96 -19.21 -6.57
C PHE A 430 -8.86 -20.24 -6.26
N VAL A 431 -8.77 -21.25 -7.14
CA VAL A 431 -7.82 -22.36 -7.04
C VAL A 431 -7.39 -22.77 -8.45
N VAL A 432 -6.12 -23.10 -8.62
CA VAL A 432 -5.58 -23.82 -9.78
C VAL A 432 -5.46 -25.29 -9.42
N PHE A 433 -5.88 -26.21 -10.30
CA PHE A 433 -5.46 -27.62 -10.26
C PHE A 433 -5.17 -28.08 -11.70
N PRO A 434 -4.13 -28.92 -11.96
CA PRO A 434 -4.11 -30.31 -11.47
C PRO A 434 -2.72 -30.88 -11.10
N LYS A 435 -2.61 -31.65 -10.02
CA LYS A 435 -1.60 -32.72 -9.94
C LYS A 435 -2.25 -34.07 -10.20
N THR A 436 -2.70 -34.30 -11.43
CA THR A 436 -2.63 -35.64 -12.00
C THR A 436 -1.19 -35.84 -12.43
N GLY A 437 -0.39 -36.43 -11.57
CA GLY A 437 1.05 -36.60 -11.79
C GLY A 437 1.67 -37.77 -11.05
N ASP A 438 0.87 -38.76 -10.62
CA ASP A 438 1.35 -40.11 -10.33
C ASP A 438 0.80 -41.06 -11.41
N SER A 439 1.33 -40.90 -12.62
CA SER A 439 1.34 -41.96 -13.60
C SER A 439 2.63 -41.87 -14.40
N GLN A 440 3.74 -42.23 -13.74
CA GLN A 440 4.88 -42.93 -14.32
C GLN A 440 5.90 -43.25 -13.21
N ASN A 441 5.71 -44.42 -12.59
CA ASN A 441 6.71 -45.50 -12.57
C ASN A 441 6.06 -46.80 -12.15
#